data_AF-A0A528L7M1-F1
#
_entry.id   AF-A0A528L7M1-F1
#
_cell.length_a   1.000
_cell.length_b   1.000
_cell.length_c   1.000
_cell.angle_alpha   90.00
_cell.angle_beta   90.00
_cell.angle_gamma   90.00
#
_symmetry.space_group_name_H-M   'P 1'
#
loop_
_entity.id
_entity.type
_entity.pdbx_description
1 polymer ?
#
loop_
_entity_poly.entity_id
_entity_poly.type
_entity_poly.pdbx_seq_one_letter_code
_entity_poly.pdbx_strand_id
1 'polypeptide(L)'
;MTAPVSAPEDGGYASLLAELKERIRTARLKAAVAVNRELILLYWSIGRDILARQTAEGWGARIIDRLAADLRRDFPEMTGLSPRNLKYMRAFAEAFPDE
;
A
#
# COMPACT_ATOMS: atom_id res chain seq x y z
N MET A 1 50.56 23.53 -27.52
CA MET A 1 49.78 22.56 -28.32
C MET A 1 49.31 21.48 -27.36
N THR A 2 48.11 21.65 -26.82
CA THR A 2 47.44 20.67 -25.95
C THR A 2 46.06 20.44 -26.54
N ALA A 3 45.85 19.24 -27.09
CA ALA A 3 44.59 18.84 -27.68
C ALA A 3 43.49 18.82 -26.60
N PRO A 4 42.23 19.19 -26.92
CA PRO A 4 41.13 19.05 -25.99
C PRO A 4 40.88 17.56 -25.77
N VAL A 5 40.80 17.14 -24.50
CA VAL A 5 40.25 15.84 -24.14
C VAL A 5 38.81 15.80 -24.63
N SER A 6 38.55 14.99 -25.65
CA SER A 6 37.22 14.66 -26.12
C SER A 6 36.48 13.95 -24.98
N ALA A 7 35.29 14.44 -24.62
CA ALA A 7 34.39 13.76 -23.72
C ALA A 7 34.19 12.29 -24.18
N PRO A 8 34.06 11.32 -23.26
CA PRO A 8 33.84 9.94 -23.62
C PRO A 8 32.53 9.86 -24.41
N GLU A 9 32.59 9.21 -25.57
CA GLU A 9 31.53 9.11 -26.58
C GLU A 9 30.10 9.11 -26.00
N ASP A 10 29.37 10.20 -26.25
CA ASP A 10 28.07 10.54 -25.64
C ASP A 10 26.98 9.46 -25.81
N GLY A 11 27.15 8.51 -26.74
CA GLY A 11 26.21 7.41 -26.98
C GLY A 11 26.19 6.34 -25.89
N GLY A 12 27.36 5.95 -25.36
CA GLY A 12 27.45 4.87 -24.37
C GLY A 12 26.88 5.26 -23.01
N TYR A 13 27.19 6.48 -22.57
CA TYR A 13 26.64 7.03 -21.33
C TYR A 13 25.13 7.27 -21.42
N ALA A 14 24.64 7.83 -22.54
CA ALA A 14 23.21 8.06 -22.73
C ALA A 14 22.41 6.75 -22.74
N SER A 15 22.92 5.69 -23.38
CA SER A 15 22.31 4.35 -23.36
C SER A 15 22.25 3.81 -21.93
N LEU A 16 23.39 3.81 -21.22
CA LEU A 16 23.45 3.35 -19.83
C LEU A 16 22.46 4.12 -18.94
N LEU A 17 22.41 5.45 -19.07
CA LEU A 17 21.49 6.28 -18.30
C LEU A 17 20.02 5.96 -18.62
N ALA A 18 19.67 5.73 -19.88
CA ALA A 18 18.32 5.34 -20.28
C ALA A 18 17.93 3.98 -19.70
N GLU A 19 18.82 2.99 -19.78
CA GLU A 19 18.62 1.65 -19.22
C GLU A 19 18.44 1.69 -17.70
N LEU A 20 19.26 2.47 -16.98
CA LEU A 20 19.14 2.62 -15.53
C LEU A 20 17.83 3.29 -15.14
N LYS A 21 17.43 4.35 -15.85
CA LYS A 21 16.14 5.01 -15.62
C LYS A 21 14.98 4.03 -15.79
N GLU A 22 15.02 3.20 -16.82
CA GLU A 22 13.95 2.22 -17.07
C GLU A 22 13.90 1.13 -16.00
N ARG A 23 15.07 0.63 -15.59
CA ARG A 23 15.17 -0.35 -14.49
C ARG A 23 14.61 0.20 -13.18
N ILE A 24 14.92 1.46 -12.86
CA ILE A 24 14.40 2.14 -11.67
C ILE A 24 12.88 2.31 -11.76
N ARG A 25 12.33 2.74 -12.91
CA ARG A 25 10.88 2.88 -13.09
C ARG A 25 10.17 1.54 -12.92
N THR A 26 10.68 0.50 -13.57
CA THR A 26 10.14 -0.86 -13.46
C THR A 26 10.18 -1.36 -12.02
N ALA A 27 11.29 -1.18 -11.31
CA ALA A 27 11.41 -1.59 -9.91
C ALA A 27 10.43 -0.85 -9.00
N ARG A 28 10.27 0.47 -9.18
CA ARG A 28 9.31 1.29 -8.42
C ARG A 28 7.86 0.87 -8.68
N LEU A 29 7.51 0.57 -9.92
CA LEU A 29 6.17 0.08 -10.27
C LEU A 29 5.88 -1.26 -9.60
N LYS A 30 6.81 -2.21 -9.67
CA LYS A 30 6.67 -3.51 -9.00
C LYS A 30 6.49 -3.38 -7.50
N ALA A 31 7.28 -2.51 -6.86
CA ALA A 31 7.16 -2.24 -5.44
C ALA A 31 5.77 -1.64 -5.10
N ALA A 32 5.30 -0.66 -5.88
CA ALA A 32 3.99 -0.06 -5.67
C ALA A 32 2.84 -1.08 -5.83
N VAL A 33 2.91 -1.95 -6.83
CA VAL A 33 1.91 -3.01 -7.05
C VAL A 33 1.92 -4.01 -5.90
N ALA A 34 3.09 -4.45 -5.45
CA ALA A 34 3.22 -5.36 -4.32
C ALA A 34 2.64 -4.75 -3.03
N VAL A 35 3.02 -3.51 -2.71
CA VAL A 35 2.49 -2.79 -1.54
C VAL A 35 0.98 -2.62 -1.62
N ASN A 36 0.43 -2.23 -2.78
CA ASN A 36 -1.01 -2.08 -2.95
C ASN A 36 -1.76 -3.41 -2.76
N ARG A 37 -1.21 -4.52 -3.26
CA ARG A 37 -1.79 -5.85 -3.06
C ARG A 37 -1.87 -6.19 -1.58
N GLU A 38 -0.78 -6.01 -0.84
CA GLU A 38 -0.75 -6.30 0.59
C GLU A 38 -1.68 -5.37 1.39
N LEU A 39 -1.81 -4.09 1.00
CA LEU A 39 -2.76 -3.18 1.62
C LEU A 39 -4.23 -3.61 1.41
N ILE A 40 -4.57 -4.06 0.19
CA ILE A 40 -5.92 -4.55 -0.10
C ILE A 40 -6.24 -5.79 0.73
N LEU A 41 -5.32 -6.76 0.79
CA LEU A 41 -5.48 -7.98 1.59
C LEU A 41 -5.57 -7.68 3.09
N LEU A 42 -4.76 -6.76 3.59
CA LEU A 42 -4.82 -6.30 4.99
C LEU A 42 -6.20 -5.69 5.30
N TYR A 43 -6.70 -4.82 4.44
CA TYR A 43 -7.99 -4.16 4.63
C TYR A 43 -9.16 -5.14 4.59
N TRP A 44 -9.10 -6.13 3.70
CA TRP A 44 -10.04 -7.24 3.69
C TRP A 44 -10.00 -8.04 5.01
N SER A 45 -8.80 -8.43 5.46
CA SER A 45 -8.60 -9.20 6.70
C SER A 45 -9.13 -8.47 7.93
N ILE A 46 -8.90 -7.16 8.04
CA ILE A 46 -9.45 -6.34 9.14
C ILE A 46 -10.99 -6.38 9.10
N GLY A 47 -11.58 -6.29 7.91
CA GLY A 47 -13.02 -6.40 7.73
C GLY A 47 -13.58 -7.75 8.19
N ARG A 48 -12.89 -8.84 7.84
CA ARG A 48 -13.21 -10.22 8.27
C ARG A 48 -13.19 -10.35 9.79
N ASP A 49 -12.16 -9.84 10.44
CA ASP A 49 -12.03 -9.88 11.90
C ASP A 49 -13.16 -9.10 12.59
N ILE A 50 -13.53 -7.93 12.06
CA ILE A 50 -14.66 -7.16 12.56
C ILE A 50 -15.96 -7.99 12.45
N LEU A 51 -16.26 -8.57 11.28
CA LEU A 51 -17.46 -9.38 11.07
C LEU A 51 -17.51 -10.58 12.02
N ALA A 52 -16.39 -11.30 12.17
CA ALA A 52 -16.29 -12.47 13.04
C ALA A 52 -16.59 -12.10 14.49
N ARG A 53 -16.01 -11.00 15.01
CA ARG A 53 -16.23 -10.54 16.39
C ARG A 53 -17.64 -9.99 16.59
N GLN A 54 -18.21 -9.29 15.62
CA GLN A 54 -19.60 -8.84 15.68
C GLN A 54 -20.57 -10.03 15.76
N THR A 55 -20.29 -11.10 15.01
CA THR A 55 -21.13 -12.30 14.98
C THR A 55 -20.97 -13.15 16.25
N ALA A 56 -19.73 -13.39 16.69
CA ALA A 56 -19.44 -14.30 17.80
C ALA A 56 -19.67 -13.67 19.18
N GLU A 57 -19.40 -12.36 19.32
CA GLU A 57 -19.39 -11.67 20.63
C GLU A 57 -20.48 -10.59 20.73
N GLY A 58 -21.30 -10.40 19.69
CA GLY A 58 -22.38 -9.41 19.68
C GLY A 58 -21.88 -7.97 19.72
N TRP A 59 -20.65 -7.70 19.24
CA TRP A 59 -20.07 -6.36 19.26
C TRP A 59 -20.90 -5.36 18.43
N GLY A 60 -21.46 -4.35 19.10
CA GLY A 60 -22.22 -3.28 18.44
C GLY A 60 -21.33 -2.31 17.65
N ALA A 61 -21.95 -1.40 16.90
CA ALA A 61 -21.27 -0.47 15.99
C ALA A 61 -20.17 0.41 16.65
N ARG A 62 -20.24 0.64 17.96
CA ARG A 62 -19.26 1.44 18.72
C ARG A 62 -17.85 0.82 18.73
N ILE A 63 -17.72 -0.49 18.47
CA ILE A 63 -16.39 -1.11 18.45
C ILE A 63 -15.52 -0.56 17.32
N ILE A 64 -16.14 -0.22 16.18
CA ILE A 64 -15.43 0.31 15.03
C ILE A 64 -14.80 1.66 15.36
N ASP A 65 -15.53 2.51 16.10
CA ASP A 65 -15.02 3.82 16.51
C ASP A 65 -13.83 3.69 17.47
N ARG A 66 -13.90 2.72 18.41
CA ARG A 66 -12.79 2.41 19.33
C ARG A 66 -11.57 1.87 18.59
N LEU A 67 -11.76 0.87 17.72
CA LEU A 67 -10.69 0.28 16.92
C LEU A 67 -10.00 1.33 16.05
N ALA A 68 -10.77 2.18 15.37
CA ALA A 68 -10.21 3.24 14.55
C ALA A 68 -9.38 4.24 15.38
N ALA A 69 -9.83 4.59 16.59
CA ALA A 69 -9.09 5.48 17.48
C ALA A 69 -7.76 4.86 17.94
N ASP A 70 -7.80 3.61 18.41
CA ASP A 70 -6.61 2.89 18.86
C ASP A 70 -5.62 2.66 17.70
N LEU A 71 -6.09 2.20 16.55
CA LEU A 71 -5.26 1.96 15.38
C LEU A 71 -4.63 3.24 14.83
N ARG A 72 -5.35 4.36 14.78
CA ARG A 72 -4.77 5.64 14.33
C ARG A 72 -3.75 6.22 15.31
N ARG A 73 -3.88 5.92 16.60
CA ARG A 73 -2.88 6.31 17.61
C ARG A 73 -1.59 5.55 17.37
N ASP A 74 -1.69 4.25 17.11
CA ASP A 74 -0.53 3.36 17.02
C ASP A 74 0.11 3.40 15.61
N PHE A 75 -0.64 3.78 14.58
CA PHE A 75 -0.20 3.90 13.18
C PHE A 75 -0.60 5.26 12.56
N PRO A 76 -0.03 6.39 13.04
CA PRO A 76 -0.44 7.73 12.64
C PRO A 76 -0.21 8.06 11.16
N GLU A 77 0.76 7.40 10.51
CA GLU A 77 1.06 7.53 9.09
C GLU A 77 0.03 6.83 8.18
N MET A 78 -0.73 5.86 8.71
CA MET A 78 -1.73 5.12 7.96
C MET A 78 -3.06 5.89 7.91
N THR A 79 -3.26 6.66 6.84
CA THR A 79 -4.48 7.45 6.61
C THR A 79 -5.74 6.60 6.37
N GLY A 80 -5.57 5.31 6.07
CA GLY A 80 -6.64 4.36 5.78
C GLY A 80 -7.47 3.92 6.99
N LEU A 81 -7.08 4.23 8.23
CA LEU A 81 -7.65 3.64 9.45
C LEU A 81 -8.75 4.49 10.12
N SER A 82 -9.52 5.25 9.33
CA SER A 82 -10.65 6.03 9.86
C SER A 82 -11.86 5.13 10.19
N PRO A 83 -12.78 5.53 11.10
CA PRO A 83 -13.99 4.75 11.40
C PRO A 83 -14.83 4.46 10.15
N ARG A 84 -14.89 5.40 9.20
CA ARG A 84 -15.58 5.22 7.93
C ARG A 84 -14.90 4.13 7.10
N ASN A 85 -13.58 4.15 7.01
CA ASN A 85 -12.86 3.14 6.23
C ASN A 85 -12.95 1.76 6.86
N LEU A 86 -12.95 1.62 8.19
CA LEU A 86 -13.18 0.34 8.84
C LEU A 86 -14.58 -0.22 8.54
N LYS A 87 -15.61 0.64 8.44
CA LYS A 87 -16.94 0.22 7.96
C LYS A 87 -16.89 -0.29 6.51
N TYR A 88 -16.09 0.35 5.66
CA TYR A 88 -15.88 -0.13 4.29
C TYR A 88 -15.07 -1.41 4.23
N MET A 89 -14.04 -1.58 5.06
CA MET A 89 -13.29 -2.84 5.19
C MET A 89 -14.22 -3.98 5.58
N ARG A 90 -15.10 -3.75 6.56
CA ARG A 90 -16.14 -4.69 6.96
C ARG A 90 -17.08 -5.04 5.81
N ALA A 91 -17.60 -4.04 5.09
CA ALA A 91 -18.46 -4.26 3.93
C ALA A 91 -17.74 -4.97 2.77
N PHE A 92 -16.45 -4.69 2.60
CA PHE A 92 -15.60 -5.36 1.61
C PHE A 92 -15.44 -6.85 1.95
N ALA A 93 -15.10 -7.18 3.20
CA ALA A 93 -15.05 -8.57 3.65
C ALA A 93 -16.41 -9.30 3.57
N GLU A 94 -17.52 -8.59 3.80
CA GLU A 94 -18.87 -9.12 3.70
C GLU A 94 -19.24 -9.44 2.24
N ALA A 95 -18.82 -8.60 1.29
CA ALA A 95 -19.09 -8.78 -0.13
C ALA A 95 -18.22 -9.86 -0.79
N PHE A 96 -17.04 -10.14 -0.23
CA PHE A 96 -16.07 -11.10 -0.78
C PHE A 96 -15.59 -12.08 0.31
N PRO A 97 -16.40 -13.08 0.70
CA PRO A 97 -16.08 -13.96 1.83
C PRO A 97 -14.97 -14.99 1.57
N ASP A 98 -14.61 -15.26 0.31
CA ASP A 98 -13.75 -16.39 -0.07
C ASP A 98 -12.37 -15.96 -0.63
N GLU A 99 -11.94 -14.73 -0.36
CA GLU A 99 -10.66 -14.19 -0.83
C GLU A 99 -9.43 -14.74 -0.08
#